data_AF-A0A382ABZ7-F1
#
_entry.id   AF-A0A382ABZ7-F1
#
_cell.length_a   1.000
_cell.length_b   1.000
_cell.length_c   1.000
_cell.angle_alpha   90.00
_cell.angle_beta   90.00
_cell.angle_gamma   90.00
#
_symmetry.space_group_name_H-M   'P 1'
#
loop_
_entity.id
_entity.type
_entity.pdbx_description
1 polymer ?
#
loop_
_entity_poly.entity_id
_entity_poly.type
_entity_poly.pdbx_seq_one_letter_code
_entity_poly.pdbx_strand_id
1 'polypeptide(L)'
;MKLRNLTFLLPLIFAGCTIAPQYQTSWADKTLRKLTLREKIAQLMIYRMNMRFKDITPEKWDEILVHISTDGIGGIHLWYGDASSSITFINEMQHISKIPILFDADLEYGLHQRFPSGTDLPPLMAICATGEPQNAYDVGKIIAEESRAVGVQWNFSPVVDVNNNPANPIINTRSFGEDPNLVGEFGVQLMKGLQDHGMLATAKHFPGHGDTETDSHSSLAMIPNDSSRLWSVEIPPFKSMINAGVDAIMVAHVHAPDYQPNADTPASMDSYWIQDVLRGRLNFNGTVITDGMGMGGIVKNYSDAFALVETIKAGTDVVIQNYNIKGSIDTIERAVLDGEISIERINEAALKMLRMKEKVGLHHQSEVSVQEIHNSLGRKKTRKTAKRIASEAITCVK
;
A
#
# COMPACT_ATOMS: atom_id res chain seq x y z
N MET A 1 33.57 -64.70 -52.35
CA MET A 1 33.63 -64.76 -50.87
C MET A 1 33.66 -63.33 -50.32
N LYS A 2 32.51 -62.76 -49.95
CA LYS A 2 32.40 -61.46 -49.26
C LYS A 2 31.29 -61.59 -48.22
N LEU A 3 31.66 -61.66 -46.95
CA LEU A 3 30.75 -61.60 -45.80
C LEU A 3 30.22 -60.17 -45.67
N ARG A 4 28.92 -60.04 -45.39
CA ARG A 4 28.22 -58.78 -45.15
C ARG A 4 27.83 -58.75 -43.68
N ASN A 5 28.45 -57.86 -42.90
CA ASN A 5 28.18 -57.68 -41.47
C ASN A 5 26.78 -57.09 -41.27
N LEU A 6 25.99 -57.72 -40.40
CA LEU A 6 24.66 -57.27 -39.98
C LEU A 6 24.79 -56.67 -38.57
N THR A 7 24.69 -55.35 -38.45
CA THR A 7 24.73 -54.63 -37.17
C THR A 7 23.33 -54.56 -36.58
N PHE A 8 23.10 -55.18 -35.42
CA PHE A 8 21.86 -55.03 -34.64
C PHE A 8 21.90 -53.70 -33.87
N LEU A 9 20.92 -52.81 -34.13
CA LEU A 9 20.65 -51.66 -33.25
C LEU A 9 19.62 -52.08 -32.17
N LEU A 10 20.00 -51.95 -30.90
CA LEU A 10 19.12 -52.05 -29.74
C LEU A 10 18.52 -50.65 -29.46
N PRO A 11 17.19 -50.48 -29.29
CA PRO A 11 16.65 -49.20 -28.87
C PRO A 11 16.77 -49.07 -27.34
N LEU A 12 17.58 -48.11 -26.88
CA LEU A 12 17.54 -47.65 -25.49
C LEU A 12 16.26 -46.83 -25.28
N ILE A 13 15.32 -47.34 -24.49
CA ILE A 13 14.17 -46.59 -24.01
C ILE A 13 14.63 -45.80 -22.78
N PHE A 14 14.86 -44.50 -22.95
CA PHE A 14 15.03 -43.59 -21.81
C PHE A 14 13.65 -43.30 -21.19
N ALA A 15 13.36 -43.95 -20.06
CA ALA A 15 12.28 -43.53 -19.17
C ALA A 15 12.69 -42.21 -18.49
N GLY A 16 12.33 -41.08 -19.11
CA GLY A 16 12.47 -39.77 -18.51
C GLY A 16 11.44 -39.59 -17.39
N CYS A 17 11.87 -39.76 -16.13
CA CYS A 17 11.11 -39.27 -14.99
C CYS A 17 11.06 -37.73 -15.07
N THR A 18 9.95 -37.19 -15.58
CA THR A 18 9.60 -35.78 -15.40
C THR A 18 9.27 -35.55 -13.94
N ILE A 19 10.24 -35.10 -13.15
CA ILE A 19 9.98 -34.51 -11.84
C ILE A 19 9.28 -33.18 -12.12
N ALA A 20 7.95 -33.14 -12.00
CA ALA A 20 7.22 -31.89 -12.01
C ALA A 20 7.82 -30.99 -10.91
N PRO A 21 8.11 -29.71 -11.17
CA PRO A 21 8.62 -28.81 -10.15
C PRO A 21 7.61 -28.77 -9.01
N GLN A 22 8.01 -29.32 -7.86
CA GLN A 22 7.22 -29.28 -6.65
C GLN A 22 7.24 -27.82 -6.16
N TYR A 23 6.31 -27.00 -6.65
CA TYR A 23 6.13 -25.63 -6.18
C TYR A 23 5.96 -25.69 -4.66
N GLN A 24 6.99 -25.27 -3.95
CA GLN A 24 6.94 -25.19 -2.50
C GLN A 24 5.90 -24.11 -2.18
N THR A 25 4.76 -24.53 -1.64
CA THR A 25 3.66 -23.62 -1.31
C THR A 25 4.15 -22.58 -0.30
N SER A 26 3.91 -21.30 -0.59
CA SER A 26 4.39 -20.18 0.23
C SER A 26 3.75 -20.20 1.62
N TRP A 27 4.32 -19.45 2.57
CA TRP A 27 3.71 -19.27 3.89
C TRP A 27 2.30 -18.70 3.74
N ALA A 28 2.11 -17.70 2.87
CA ALA A 28 0.80 -17.09 2.63
C ALA A 28 -0.23 -18.12 2.15
N ASP A 29 0.12 -18.98 1.18
CA ASP A 29 -0.75 -20.02 0.64
C ASP A 29 -1.13 -21.09 1.68
N LYS A 30 -0.21 -21.43 2.58
CA LYS A 30 -0.46 -22.38 3.68
C LYS A 30 -1.33 -21.77 4.77
N THR A 31 -1.09 -20.51 5.09
CA THR A 31 -1.83 -19.75 6.10
C THR A 31 -3.27 -19.55 5.67
N LEU A 32 -3.52 -19.08 4.44
CA LEU A 32 -4.87 -18.83 3.92
C LEU A 32 -5.82 -20.03 4.05
N ARG A 33 -5.31 -21.25 3.79
CA ARG A 33 -6.09 -22.49 3.88
C ARG A 33 -6.56 -22.83 5.28
N LYS A 34 -5.92 -22.28 6.31
CA LYS A 34 -6.23 -22.53 7.73
C LYS A 34 -7.15 -21.46 8.31
N LEU A 35 -7.37 -20.35 7.61
CA LEU A 35 -8.19 -19.25 8.10
C LEU A 35 -9.68 -19.57 7.93
N THR A 36 -10.47 -19.22 8.94
CA THR A 36 -11.93 -19.14 8.84
C THR A 36 -12.36 -18.02 7.89
N LEU A 37 -13.63 -17.97 7.50
CA LEU A 37 -14.17 -16.85 6.70
C LEU A 37 -13.90 -15.50 7.38
N ARG A 38 -14.25 -15.37 8.67
CA ARG A 38 -14.07 -14.14 9.44
C ARG A 38 -12.60 -13.73 9.55
N GLU A 39 -11.70 -14.68 9.78
CA GLU A 39 -10.25 -14.40 9.80
C GLU A 39 -9.72 -13.93 8.44
N LYS A 40 -10.25 -14.48 7.33
CA LYS A 40 -9.91 -13.99 5.98
C LYS A 40 -10.41 -12.57 5.78
N ILE A 41 -11.67 -12.30 6.13
CA ILE A 41 -12.25 -10.94 6.06
C ILE A 41 -11.42 -9.96 6.90
N ALA A 42 -11.02 -10.36 8.11
CA ALA A 42 -10.20 -9.54 8.98
C ALA A 42 -8.84 -9.17 8.36
N GLN A 43 -8.27 -10.02 7.49
CA GLN A 43 -7.03 -9.69 6.76
C GLN A 43 -7.20 -8.54 5.76
N LEU A 44 -8.42 -8.22 5.33
CA LEU A 44 -8.69 -7.09 4.44
C LEU A 44 -8.75 -5.76 5.22
N MET A 45 -8.73 -5.77 6.54
CA MET A 45 -9.02 -4.59 7.35
C MET A 45 -7.75 -3.97 7.94
N ILE A 46 -7.67 -2.63 7.87
CA ILE A 46 -6.66 -1.83 8.58
C ILE A 46 -7.32 -0.97 9.65
N TYR A 47 -6.83 -1.14 10.89
CA TYR A 47 -7.28 -0.38 12.06
C TYR A 47 -6.40 0.85 12.30
N ARG A 48 -6.99 2.00 12.66
CA ARG A 48 -6.23 3.22 12.98
C ARG A 48 -5.86 3.28 14.46
N MET A 49 -4.59 3.54 14.75
CA MET A 49 -4.09 3.69 16.12
C MET A 49 -3.09 4.84 16.28
N ASN A 50 -3.13 5.52 17.43
CA ASN A 50 -1.99 6.30 17.91
C ASN A 50 -1.09 5.37 18.73
N MET A 51 0.21 5.60 18.72
CA MET A 51 1.24 4.76 19.35
C MET A 51 2.05 5.53 20.40
N ARG A 52 1.55 6.69 20.84
CA ARG A 52 2.09 7.40 22.01
C ARG A 52 1.29 6.97 23.23
N PHE A 53 1.97 6.58 24.30
CA PHE A 53 1.31 6.06 25.51
C PHE A 53 0.18 6.97 26.03
N LYS A 54 0.42 8.29 26.04
CA LYS A 54 -0.55 9.30 26.52
C LYS A 54 -1.80 9.47 25.64
N ASP A 55 -1.77 9.00 24.39
CA ASP A 55 -2.85 9.18 23.43
C ASP A 55 -3.74 7.92 23.30
N ILE A 56 -3.43 6.86 24.04
CA ILE A 56 -4.17 5.60 24.01
C ILE A 56 -4.91 5.49 25.35
N THR A 57 -6.24 5.49 25.29
CA THR A 57 -7.05 5.22 26.48
C THR A 57 -7.12 3.71 26.74
N PRO A 58 -7.39 3.27 27.99
CA PRO A 58 -7.61 1.86 28.30
C PRO A 58 -8.67 1.21 27.41
N GLU A 59 -9.77 1.91 27.12
CA GLU A 59 -10.85 1.40 26.28
C GLU A 59 -10.37 1.14 24.85
N LYS A 60 -9.54 2.05 24.31
CA LYS A 60 -9.00 1.89 22.95
C LYS A 60 -7.99 0.74 22.88
N TRP A 61 -7.23 0.55 23.96
CA TRP A 61 -6.29 -0.56 24.10
C TRP A 61 -7.04 -1.91 24.18
N ASP A 62 -8.06 -1.99 25.03
CA ASP A 62 -8.89 -3.20 25.16
C ASP A 62 -9.62 -3.54 23.85
N GLU A 63 -10.13 -2.52 23.15
CA GLU A 63 -10.80 -2.67 21.84
C GLU A 63 -9.87 -3.37 20.81
N ILE A 64 -8.63 -2.90 20.66
CA ILE A 64 -7.70 -3.50 19.69
C ILE A 64 -7.26 -4.90 20.12
N LEU A 65 -7.04 -5.15 21.42
CA LEU A 65 -6.70 -6.49 21.90
C LEU A 65 -7.84 -7.49 21.65
N VAL A 66 -9.10 -7.06 21.79
CA VAL A 66 -10.26 -7.90 21.44
C VAL A 66 -10.27 -8.21 19.95
N HIS A 67 -10.04 -7.22 19.08
CA HIS A 67 -9.97 -7.45 17.64
C HIS A 67 -8.87 -8.46 17.27
N ILE A 68 -7.67 -8.30 17.83
CA ILE A 68 -6.54 -9.17 17.54
C ILE A 68 -6.77 -10.61 18.05
N SER A 69 -7.34 -10.76 19.24
CA SER A 69 -7.53 -12.08 19.88
C SER A 69 -8.75 -12.87 19.39
N THR A 70 -9.69 -12.23 18.68
CA THR A 70 -10.92 -12.86 18.15
C THR A 70 -10.80 -13.20 16.66
N ASP A 71 -11.28 -12.31 15.78
CA ASP A 71 -11.23 -12.50 14.33
C ASP A 71 -9.83 -12.19 13.75
N GLY A 72 -8.99 -11.48 14.50
CA GLY A 72 -7.69 -10.98 14.06
C GLY A 72 -7.79 -9.64 13.34
N ILE A 73 -6.67 -9.21 12.74
CA ILE A 73 -6.60 -7.99 11.92
C ILE A 73 -5.55 -8.16 10.80
N GLY A 74 -5.78 -7.50 9.67
CA GLY A 74 -4.85 -7.43 8.56
C GLY A 74 -3.66 -6.53 8.89
N GLY A 75 -3.95 -5.28 9.21
CA GLY A 75 -2.93 -4.30 9.56
C GLY A 75 -3.40 -3.22 10.53
N ILE A 76 -2.45 -2.40 10.95
CA ILE A 76 -2.69 -1.24 11.81
C ILE A 76 -1.97 -0.02 11.23
N HIS A 77 -2.75 1.02 10.93
CA HIS A 77 -2.28 2.31 10.47
C HIS A 77 -1.88 3.18 11.66
N LEU A 78 -0.62 3.60 11.68
CA LEU A 78 -0.04 4.40 12.75
C LEU A 78 -0.16 5.89 12.43
N TRP A 79 -1.03 6.59 13.16
CA TRP A 79 -1.29 8.01 12.95
C TRP A 79 -0.22 8.93 13.55
N TYR A 80 0.22 8.61 14.77
CA TYR A 80 1.37 9.22 15.45
C TYR A 80 1.99 8.23 16.42
N GLY A 81 3.30 8.31 16.67
CA GLY A 81 3.98 7.45 17.64
C GLY A 81 5.23 8.09 18.24
N ASP A 82 5.75 7.46 19.29
CA ASP A 82 7.12 7.67 19.77
C ASP A 82 7.85 6.32 19.78
N ALA A 83 9.14 6.32 19.48
CA ALA A 83 9.90 5.08 19.29
C ALA A 83 9.78 4.12 20.49
N SER A 84 9.82 4.64 21.72
CA SER A 84 9.73 3.85 22.95
C SER A 84 8.37 3.17 23.13
N SER A 85 7.29 3.94 23.17
CA SER A 85 5.94 3.42 23.41
C SER A 85 5.50 2.51 22.26
N SER A 86 5.89 2.86 21.03
CA SER A 86 5.47 2.11 19.84
C SER A 86 6.03 0.69 19.83
N ILE A 87 7.29 0.46 20.24
CA ILE A 87 7.84 -0.90 20.37
C ILE A 87 7.00 -1.72 21.34
N THR A 88 6.72 -1.18 22.52
CA THR A 88 5.98 -1.91 23.56
C THR A 88 4.62 -2.34 23.04
N PHE A 89 3.87 -1.42 22.43
CA PHE A 89 2.55 -1.72 21.90
C PHE A 89 2.60 -2.65 20.68
N ILE A 90 3.53 -2.44 19.74
CA ILE A 90 3.70 -3.31 18.57
C ILE A 90 4.04 -4.73 19.02
N ASN A 91 5.01 -4.91 19.91
CA ASN A 91 5.43 -6.23 20.36
C ASN A 91 4.32 -6.95 21.12
N GLU A 92 3.57 -6.25 21.98
CA GLU A 92 2.42 -6.83 22.67
C GLU A 92 1.33 -7.29 21.67
N MET A 93 0.97 -6.43 20.71
CA MET A 93 0.01 -6.76 19.66
C MET A 93 0.49 -7.93 18.78
N GLN A 94 1.78 -7.98 18.44
CA GLN A 94 2.35 -9.08 17.66
C GLN A 94 2.39 -10.38 18.46
N HIS A 95 2.64 -10.32 19.77
CA HIS A 95 2.73 -11.48 20.65
C HIS A 95 1.39 -12.21 20.76
N ILE A 96 0.29 -11.46 20.90
CA ILE A 96 -1.05 -12.06 21.01
C ILE A 96 -1.67 -12.40 19.66
N SER A 97 -1.13 -11.89 18.55
CA SER A 97 -1.72 -12.09 17.24
C SER A 97 -1.41 -13.49 16.67
N LYS A 98 -2.46 -14.21 16.26
CA LYS A 98 -2.33 -15.51 15.59
C LYS A 98 -1.58 -15.40 14.26
N ILE A 99 -1.85 -14.33 13.50
CA ILE A 99 -1.20 -14.01 12.23
C ILE A 99 -0.48 -12.68 12.41
N PRO A 100 0.81 -12.55 12.06
CA PRO A 100 1.55 -11.29 12.25
C PRO A 100 0.81 -10.10 11.63
N ILE A 101 0.78 -8.98 12.35
CA ILE A 101 0.11 -7.75 11.95
C ILE A 101 1.06 -6.95 11.05
N LEU A 102 0.54 -6.38 9.96
CA LEU A 102 1.28 -5.45 9.10
C LEU A 102 1.06 -4.02 9.60
N PHE A 103 2.12 -3.27 9.90
CA PHE A 103 2.00 -1.89 10.34
C PHE A 103 2.36 -0.92 9.22
N ASP A 104 1.47 0.06 9.02
CA ASP A 104 1.59 1.05 7.97
C ASP A 104 1.53 2.48 8.52
N ALA A 105 1.98 3.45 7.72
CA ALA A 105 1.85 4.87 8.01
C ALA A 105 2.03 5.72 6.73
N ASP A 106 1.51 6.95 6.72
CA ASP A 106 1.91 7.95 5.72
C ASP A 106 3.23 8.60 6.13
N LEU A 107 4.30 8.27 5.39
CA LEU A 107 5.66 8.74 5.62
C LEU A 107 6.19 9.36 4.32
N GLU A 108 5.46 10.36 3.82
CA GLU A 108 5.71 11.05 2.55
C GLU A 108 7.00 11.88 2.60
N TYR A 109 7.32 12.45 3.76
CA TYR A 109 8.51 13.28 3.98
C TYR A 109 9.35 12.82 5.19
N GLY A 110 9.45 11.51 5.37
CA GLY A 110 10.29 10.92 6.42
C GLY A 110 9.50 10.37 7.60
N LEU A 111 10.20 9.58 8.41
CA LEU A 111 9.63 9.05 9.66
C LEU A 111 9.17 10.17 10.60
N HIS A 112 9.81 11.35 10.53
CA HIS A 112 9.48 12.53 11.34
C HIS A 112 8.00 12.93 11.28
N GLN A 113 7.36 12.72 10.13
CA GLN A 113 5.95 13.04 9.90
C GLN A 113 5.02 12.42 10.95
N ARG A 114 5.34 11.20 11.39
CA ARG A 114 4.51 10.41 12.31
C ARG A 114 5.22 10.14 13.65
N PHE A 115 6.55 10.14 13.66
CA PHE A 115 7.38 9.87 14.83
C PHE A 115 8.46 10.94 14.96
N PRO A 116 8.42 11.81 15.98
CA PRO A 116 9.35 12.95 16.10
C PRO A 116 10.85 12.60 16.06
N SER A 117 11.21 11.36 16.41
CA SER A 117 12.59 10.85 16.38
C SER A 117 13.16 10.59 14.98
N GLY A 118 12.31 10.53 13.96
CA GLY A 118 12.71 10.35 12.56
C GLY A 118 13.43 11.57 11.97
N THR A 119 14.09 11.36 10.84
CA THR A 119 14.66 12.42 10.02
C THR A 119 13.54 13.15 9.28
N ASP A 120 13.53 14.47 9.40
CA ASP A 120 12.67 15.37 8.63
C ASP A 120 13.25 15.54 7.22
N LEU A 121 12.52 15.12 6.20
CA LEU A 121 12.95 15.14 4.80
C LEU A 121 12.19 16.22 4.02
N PRO A 122 12.76 16.76 2.93
CA PRO A 122 12.05 17.71 2.09
C PRO A 122 10.76 17.09 1.50
N PRO A 123 9.73 17.90 1.22
CA PRO A 123 8.54 17.44 0.51
C PRO A 123 8.89 16.96 -0.92
N LEU A 124 8.04 16.12 -1.52
CA LEU A 124 8.34 15.49 -2.82
C LEU A 124 8.64 16.51 -3.93
N MET A 125 7.94 17.64 -3.94
CA MET A 125 8.18 18.71 -4.92
C MET A 125 9.60 19.29 -4.79
N ALA A 126 10.09 19.46 -3.56
CA ALA A 126 11.45 19.93 -3.32
C ALA A 126 12.49 18.89 -3.75
N ILE A 127 12.21 17.60 -3.55
CA ILE A 127 13.10 16.52 -4.03
C ILE A 127 13.19 16.57 -5.56
N CYS A 128 12.07 16.73 -6.26
CA CYS A 128 12.05 16.85 -7.72
C CYS A 128 12.80 18.09 -8.21
N ALA A 129 12.64 19.23 -7.52
CA ALA A 129 13.32 20.49 -7.85
C ALA A 129 14.85 20.40 -7.83
N THR A 130 15.43 19.36 -7.20
CA THR A 130 16.89 19.11 -7.28
C THR A 130 17.35 18.69 -8.68
N GLY A 131 16.44 18.19 -9.54
CA GLY A 131 16.78 17.65 -10.86
C GLY A 131 17.52 16.30 -10.82
N GLU A 132 17.69 15.70 -9.65
CA GLU A 132 18.49 14.49 -9.44
C GLU A 132 17.63 13.33 -8.90
N PRO A 133 17.14 12.40 -9.75
CA PRO A 133 16.30 11.27 -9.32
C PRO A 133 16.92 10.40 -8.22
N GLN A 134 18.25 10.34 -8.16
CA GLN A 134 18.97 9.62 -7.09
C GLN A 134 18.65 10.19 -5.69
N ASN A 135 18.32 11.48 -5.57
CA ASN A 135 17.89 12.05 -4.30
C ASN A 135 16.56 11.44 -3.80
N ALA A 136 15.65 11.07 -4.71
CA ALA A 136 14.42 10.38 -4.34
C ALA A 136 14.68 8.95 -3.84
N TYR A 137 15.62 8.22 -4.46
CA TYR A 137 16.06 6.92 -3.97
C TYR A 137 16.69 7.02 -2.57
N ASP A 138 17.58 8.00 -2.35
CA ASP A 138 18.22 8.23 -1.05
C ASP A 138 17.18 8.55 0.04
N VAL A 139 16.15 9.32 -0.31
CA VAL A 139 14.99 9.60 0.58
C VAL A 139 14.22 8.32 0.91
N GLY A 140 13.87 7.52 -0.10
CA GLY A 140 13.18 6.23 0.10
C GLY A 140 13.97 5.30 1.01
N LYS A 141 15.29 5.20 0.80
CA LYS A 141 16.21 4.44 1.66
C LYS A 141 16.18 4.92 3.11
N ILE A 142 16.25 6.24 3.35
CA ILE A 142 16.21 6.79 4.71
C ILE A 142 14.88 6.47 5.39
N ILE A 143 13.76 6.65 4.67
CA ILE A 143 12.43 6.33 5.19
C ILE A 143 12.36 4.85 5.59
N ALA A 144 12.76 3.93 4.72
CA ALA A 144 12.71 2.51 5.01
C ALA A 144 13.62 2.11 6.17
N GLU A 145 14.89 2.53 6.18
CA GLU A 145 15.83 2.19 7.25
C GLU A 145 15.33 2.68 8.63
N GLU A 146 14.77 3.89 8.71
CA GLU A 146 14.24 4.41 9.99
C GLU A 146 12.90 3.78 10.38
N SER A 147 11.98 3.59 9.43
CA SER A 147 10.62 3.12 9.69
C SER A 147 10.58 1.63 10.03
N ARG A 148 11.38 0.83 9.32
CA ARG A 148 11.54 -0.61 9.62
C ARG A 148 12.05 -0.81 11.05
N ALA A 149 12.97 0.04 11.51
CA ALA A 149 13.53 -0.04 12.85
C ALA A 149 12.49 0.21 13.95
N VAL A 150 11.45 1.01 13.69
CA VAL A 150 10.34 1.23 14.64
C VAL A 150 9.15 0.30 14.41
N GLY A 151 9.30 -0.72 13.56
CA GLY A 151 8.27 -1.73 13.32
C GLY A 151 7.22 -1.38 12.28
N VAL A 152 7.46 -0.38 11.42
CA VAL A 152 6.56 -0.01 10.31
C VAL A 152 7.09 -0.60 9.01
N GLN A 153 6.32 -1.46 8.37
CA GLN A 153 6.75 -2.20 7.17
C GLN A 153 6.16 -1.65 5.88
N TRP A 154 5.12 -0.83 5.94
CA TRP A 154 4.39 -0.38 4.76
C TRP A 154 4.23 1.14 4.75
N ASN A 155 4.74 1.78 3.70
CA ASN A 155 4.59 3.22 3.51
C ASN A 155 3.46 3.50 2.52
N PHE A 156 2.53 4.37 2.88
CA PHE A 156 1.59 4.95 1.92
C PHE A 156 2.24 6.08 1.13
N SER A 157 3.26 5.73 0.34
CA SER A 157 4.09 6.64 -0.46
C SER A 157 4.79 5.82 -1.56
N PRO A 158 5.10 6.39 -2.74
CA PRO A 158 4.97 7.80 -3.13
C PRO A 158 3.58 8.26 -3.55
N VAL A 159 3.31 9.55 -3.31
CA VAL A 159 2.29 10.31 -4.03
C VAL A 159 2.78 10.52 -5.47
N VAL A 160 2.03 10.01 -6.43
CA VAL A 160 2.31 10.13 -7.87
C VAL A 160 1.21 10.87 -8.62
N ASP A 161 0.38 11.62 -7.88
CA ASP A 161 -0.53 12.60 -8.45
C ASP A 161 0.27 13.71 -9.17
N VAL A 162 -0.17 14.11 -10.35
CA VAL A 162 0.44 15.20 -11.12
C VAL A 162 -0.20 16.53 -10.69
N ASN A 163 0.51 17.37 -9.94
CA ASN A 163 -0.04 18.60 -9.38
C ASN A 163 -0.05 19.72 -10.43
N ASN A 164 -0.94 19.58 -11.40
CA ASN A 164 -1.11 20.47 -12.54
C ASN A 164 -2.20 21.54 -12.34
N ASN A 165 -2.91 21.48 -11.20
CA ASN A 165 -3.79 22.54 -10.74
C ASN A 165 -3.17 23.28 -9.53
N PRO A 166 -2.76 24.56 -9.68
CA PRO A 166 -2.17 25.32 -8.60
C PRO A 166 -3.16 25.65 -7.46
N ALA A 167 -4.47 25.55 -7.70
CA ALA A 167 -5.52 25.73 -6.70
C ALA A 167 -5.80 24.46 -5.89
N ASN A 168 -5.17 23.32 -6.23
CA ASN A 168 -5.35 22.07 -5.51
C ASN A 168 -4.93 22.22 -4.03
N PRO A 169 -5.87 22.08 -3.08
CA PRO A 169 -5.62 22.35 -1.67
C PRO A 169 -4.95 21.18 -0.94
N ILE A 170 -4.92 19.99 -1.55
CA ILE A 170 -4.58 18.74 -0.87
C ILE A 170 -3.28 18.11 -1.36
N ILE A 171 -2.97 18.16 -2.66
CA ILE A 171 -1.75 17.58 -3.21
C ILE A 171 -0.60 18.58 -3.04
N ASN A 172 -0.62 19.71 -3.75
CA ASN A 172 0.37 20.79 -3.60
C ASN A 172 1.82 20.23 -3.54
N THR A 173 2.64 20.62 -2.56
CA THR A 173 4.03 20.13 -2.42
C THR A 173 4.17 18.63 -2.15
N ARG A 174 3.08 17.89 -1.92
CA ARG A 174 3.12 16.43 -1.75
C ARG A 174 3.35 15.69 -3.07
N SER A 175 3.11 16.31 -4.22
CA SER A 175 3.49 15.76 -5.52
C SER A 175 4.95 16.07 -5.84
N PHE A 176 5.58 15.27 -6.71
CA PHE A 176 6.85 15.62 -7.34
C PHE A 176 6.74 16.80 -8.33
N GLY A 177 5.55 17.18 -8.79
CA GLY A 177 5.36 18.35 -9.65
C GLY A 177 4.25 18.16 -10.69
N GLU A 178 4.36 18.92 -11.78
CA GLU A 178 3.34 19.02 -12.83
C GLU A 178 3.67 18.24 -14.11
N ASP A 179 4.89 17.71 -14.26
CA ASP A 179 5.29 16.87 -15.41
C ASP A 179 5.08 15.38 -15.09
N PRO A 180 4.19 14.66 -15.80
CA PRO A 180 3.94 13.24 -15.59
C PRO A 180 5.18 12.35 -15.69
N ASN A 181 6.14 12.70 -16.56
CA ASN A 181 7.35 11.89 -16.73
C ASN A 181 8.27 12.02 -15.52
N LEU A 182 8.45 13.24 -15.01
CA LEU A 182 9.25 13.48 -13.81
C LEU A 182 8.58 12.87 -12.57
N VAL A 183 7.25 13.00 -12.44
CA VAL A 183 6.50 12.38 -11.34
C VAL A 183 6.67 10.86 -11.36
N GLY A 184 6.58 10.23 -12.53
CA GLY A 184 6.82 8.80 -12.70
C GLY A 184 8.27 8.40 -12.38
N GLU A 185 9.26 9.14 -12.90
CA GLU A 185 10.69 8.84 -12.69
C GLU A 185 11.09 8.95 -11.22
N PHE A 186 10.77 10.06 -10.56
CA PHE A 186 11.10 10.28 -9.15
C PHE A 186 10.30 9.36 -8.24
N GLY A 187 9.03 9.09 -8.56
CA GLY A 187 8.21 8.11 -7.85
C GLY A 187 8.84 6.71 -7.87
N VAL A 188 9.30 6.25 -9.04
CA VAL A 188 9.99 4.95 -9.16
C VAL A 188 11.28 4.91 -8.35
N GLN A 189 12.05 6.00 -8.31
CA GLN A 189 13.29 6.04 -7.51
C GLN A 189 13.00 5.98 -6.00
N LEU A 190 12.03 6.76 -5.51
CA LEU A 190 11.61 6.70 -4.11
C LEU A 190 11.14 5.29 -3.74
N MET A 191 10.29 4.69 -4.58
CA MET A 191 9.79 3.33 -4.41
C MET A 191 10.91 2.30 -4.31
N LYS A 192 11.89 2.35 -5.22
CA LYS A 192 13.07 1.45 -5.17
C LYS A 192 13.85 1.64 -3.87
N GLY A 193 14.07 2.88 -3.45
CA GLY A 193 14.71 3.19 -2.17
C GLY A 193 13.99 2.52 -0.98
N LEU A 194 12.65 2.53 -0.98
CA LEU A 194 11.84 1.84 0.01
C LEU A 194 12.00 0.31 -0.06
N GLN A 195 11.75 -0.27 -1.25
CA GLN A 195 11.69 -1.72 -1.46
C GLN A 195 13.05 -2.41 -1.30
N ASP A 196 14.14 -1.79 -1.76
CA ASP A 196 15.50 -2.33 -1.61
C ASP A 196 15.94 -2.39 -0.14
N HIS A 197 15.26 -1.64 0.74
CA HIS A 197 15.50 -1.63 2.19
C HIS A 197 14.34 -2.27 2.96
N GLY A 198 13.58 -3.14 2.29
CA GLY A 198 12.60 -4.03 2.89
C GLY A 198 11.24 -3.39 3.21
N MET A 199 10.94 -2.19 2.74
CA MET A 199 9.66 -1.54 2.99
C MET A 199 8.71 -1.67 1.79
N LEU A 200 7.43 -1.92 2.03
CA LEU A 200 6.40 -1.91 0.98
C LEU A 200 6.09 -0.47 0.59
N ALA A 201 5.84 -0.26 -0.70
CA ALA A 201 5.51 1.05 -1.27
C ALA A 201 4.10 1.06 -1.87
N THR A 202 3.45 2.22 -1.80
CA THR A 202 2.09 2.43 -2.34
C THR A 202 2.07 3.65 -3.24
N ALA A 203 1.73 3.46 -4.52
CA ALA A 203 1.43 4.58 -5.40
C ALA A 203 0.03 5.14 -5.10
N LYS A 204 -0.10 6.46 -4.94
CA LYS A 204 -1.38 7.12 -4.63
C LYS A 204 -1.54 8.50 -5.30
N HIS A 205 -2.75 8.99 -5.55
CA HIS A 205 -4.06 8.38 -5.29
C HIS A 205 -4.76 8.08 -6.61
N PHE A 206 -4.84 6.82 -7.02
CA PHE A 206 -5.37 6.40 -8.32
C PHE A 206 -6.87 6.76 -8.47
N PRO A 207 -7.34 7.23 -9.64
CA PRO A 207 -6.64 7.42 -10.91
C PRO A 207 -5.89 8.75 -11.05
N GLY A 208 -5.81 9.56 -9.99
CA GLY A 208 -5.15 10.85 -9.93
C GLY A 208 -5.99 11.87 -9.16
N HIS A 209 -5.37 12.62 -8.25
CA HIS A 209 -6.01 13.66 -7.43
C HIS A 209 -5.42 15.07 -7.69
N GLY A 210 -4.42 15.17 -8.56
CA GLY A 210 -3.64 16.39 -8.76
C GLY A 210 -4.38 17.54 -9.45
N ASP A 211 -5.47 17.25 -10.19
CA ASP A 211 -6.30 18.26 -10.88
C ASP A 211 -7.67 18.48 -10.21
N THR A 212 -7.79 18.25 -8.91
CA THR A 212 -9.05 18.52 -8.19
C THR A 212 -9.01 19.88 -7.49
N GLU A 213 -10.14 20.57 -7.48
CA GLU A 213 -10.32 21.82 -6.72
C GLU A 213 -10.96 21.58 -5.33
N THR A 214 -11.28 20.32 -5.02
CA THR A 214 -12.02 19.93 -3.82
C THR A 214 -11.25 18.87 -3.05
N ASP A 215 -11.16 19.05 -1.72
CA ASP A 215 -10.55 18.07 -0.83
C ASP A 215 -11.50 16.87 -0.60
N SER A 216 -11.03 15.66 -0.92
CA SER A 216 -11.76 14.40 -0.73
C SER A 216 -12.08 14.08 0.74
N HIS A 217 -11.33 14.65 1.70
CA HIS A 217 -11.66 14.57 3.12
C HIS A 217 -12.97 15.30 3.44
N SER A 218 -13.29 16.35 2.68
CA SER A 218 -14.45 17.21 2.89
C SER A 218 -15.65 16.78 2.05
N SER A 219 -15.47 16.38 0.80
CA SER A 219 -16.54 16.00 -0.12
C SER A 219 -15.99 15.21 -1.30
N LEU A 220 -16.85 14.55 -2.09
CA LEU A 220 -16.40 13.80 -3.26
C LEU A 220 -15.69 14.74 -4.26
N ALA A 221 -14.42 14.47 -4.53
CA ALA A 221 -13.61 15.29 -5.44
C ALA A 221 -13.84 14.87 -6.91
N MET A 222 -13.73 15.83 -7.82
CA MET A 222 -14.00 15.67 -9.25
C MET A 222 -12.79 16.09 -10.07
N ILE A 223 -12.45 15.28 -11.08
CA ILE A 223 -11.47 15.65 -12.12
C ILE A 223 -12.21 16.44 -13.22
N PRO A 224 -11.74 17.65 -13.63
CA PRO A 224 -12.41 18.51 -14.62
C PRO A 224 -12.71 17.87 -15.99
N ASN A 225 -13.70 18.44 -16.69
CA ASN A 225 -14.23 17.94 -17.96
C ASN A 225 -13.40 18.41 -19.19
N ASP A 226 -12.43 17.60 -19.65
CA ASP A 226 -11.87 17.55 -21.03
C ASP A 226 -11.05 16.28 -21.30
N SER A 227 -11.51 15.21 -20.72
CA SER A 227 -10.75 14.42 -19.77
C SER A 227 -9.77 13.41 -20.44
N SER A 228 -9.59 13.44 -21.77
CA SER A 228 -8.70 12.49 -22.49
C SER A 228 -7.25 12.60 -22.00
N ARG A 229 -6.97 13.78 -21.44
CA ARG A 229 -5.82 14.13 -20.62
C ARG A 229 -5.47 13.09 -19.56
N LEU A 230 -6.44 12.51 -18.86
CA LEU A 230 -6.23 11.50 -17.80
C LEU A 230 -5.31 10.38 -18.24
N TRP A 231 -5.48 9.88 -19.47
CA TRP A 231 -4.65 8.83 -20.04
C TRP A 231 -3.22 9.28 -20.36
N SER A 232 -3.01 10.57 -20.58
CA SER A 232 -1.73 11.19 -20.95
C SER A 232 -1.02 11.92 -19.80
N VAL A 233 -1.70 12.19 -18.68
CA VAL A 233 -1.19 13.00 -17.58
C VAL A 233 -1.27 12.26 -16.24
N GLU A 234 -2.47 11.92 -15.77
CA GLU A 234 -2.63 11.30 -14.44
C GLU A 234 -2.24 9.81 -14.40
N ILE A 235 -2.55 9.04 -15.46
CA ILE A 235 -2.27 7.59 -15.53
C ILE A 235 -0.80 7.21 -15.77
N PRO A 236 0.00 7.92 -16.59
CA PRO A 236 1.38 7.53 -16.89
C PRO A 236 2.32 7.33 -15.66
N PRO A 237 2.25 8.16 -14.60
CA PRO A 237 3.01 7.88 -13.37
C PRO A 237 2.64 6.53 -12.76
N PHE A 238 1.35 6.19 -12.62
CA PHE A 238 0.94 4.87 -12.12
C PHE A 238 1.42 3.73 -13.00
N LYS A 239 1.38 3.89 -14.34
CA LYS A 239 1.92 2.89 -15.27
C LYS A 239 3.42 2.68 -15.05
N SER A 240 4.18 3.75 -14.80
CA SER A 240 5.61 3.67 -14.50
C SER A 240 5.86 2.91 -13.20
N MET A 241 5.09 3.18 -12.15
CA MET A 241 5.14 2.48 -10.86
C MET A 241 4.80 0.98 -11.00
N ILE A 242 3.76 0.66 -11.77
CA ILE A 242 3.35 -0.74 -12.04
C ILE A 242 4.46 -1.50 -12.77
N ASN A 243 4.99 -0.91 -13.85
CA ASN A 243 6.08 -1.51 -14.62
C ASN A 243 7.35 -1.72 -13.79
N ALA A 244 7.58 -0.86 -12.80
CA ALA A 244 8.72 -0.95 -11.88
C ALA A 244 8.48 -1.90 -10.68
N GLY A 245 7.27 -2.44 -10.50
CA GLY A 245 6.97 -3.43 -9.48
C GLY A 245 6.48 -2.87 -8.14
N VAL A 246 5.68 -1.80 -8.15
CA VAL A 246 5.03 -1.27 -6.94
C VAL A 246 4.17 -2.35 -6.23
N ASP A 247 4.19 -2.34 -4.90
CA ASP A 247 3.49 -3.34 -4.08
C ASP A 247 1.98 -3.10 -4.05
N ALA A 248 1.60 -1.85 -3.85
CA ALA A 248 0.22 -1.46 -3.68
C ALA A 248 -0.14 -0.19 -4.47
N ILE A 249 -1.42 -0.07 -4.80
CA ILE A 249 -2.03 1.16 -5.33
C ILE A 249 -3.20 1.54 -4.44
N MET A 250 -3.19 2.78 -3.95
CA MET A 250 -4.31 3.37 -3.23
C MET A 250 -5.25 4.05 -4.21
N VAL A 251 -6.52 3.71 -4.15
CA VAL A 251 -7.58 4.25 -4.99
C VAL A 251 -8.33 5.33 -4.23
N ALA A 252 -8.38 6.52 -4.84
CA ALA A 252 -8.96 7.72 -4.24
C ALA A 252 -10.49 7.69 -4.24
N HIS A 253 -11.09 8.46 -3.32
CA HIS A 253 -12.49 8.82 -3.37
C HIS A 253 -12.71 10.02 -4.30
N VAL A 254 -12.45 9.81 -5.58
CA VAL A 254 -12.63 10.78 -6.67
C VAL A 254 -13.53 10.16 -7.72
N HIS A 255 -14.25 10.98 -8.49
CA HIS A 255 -14.97 10.49 -9.66
C HIS A 255 -14.50 11.22 -10.93
N ALA A 256 -14.67 10.53 -12.06
CA ALA A 256 -14.22 10.96 -13.38
C ALA A 256 -15.38 10.75 -14.38
N PRO A 257 -16.32 11.71 -14.44
CA PRO A 257 -17.66 11.47 -14.94
C PRO A 257 -17.72 11.11 -16.44
N ASP A 258 -16.78 11.59 -17.24
CA ASP A 258 -16.73 11.31 -18.68
C ASP A 258 -16.12 9.94 -19.05
N TYR A 259 -15.50 9.20 -18.12
CA TYR A 259 -14.74 7.97 -18.45
C TYR A 259 -15.32 6.65 -18.01
N GLN A 260 -16.29 6.66 -17.10
CA GLN A 260 -16.82 5.44 -16.55
C GLN A 260 -18.33 5.36 -16.76
N PRO A 261 -18.87 4.16 -17.03
CA PRO A 261 -20.32 3.96 -17.14
C PRO A 261 -21.11 4.45 -15.92
N ASN A 262 -20.47 4.60 -14.75
CA ASN A 262 -21.07 5.03 -13.48
C ASN A 262 -20.44 6.33 -12.96
N ALA A 263 -20.48 7.40 -13.76
CA ALA A 263 -19.85 8.70 -13.54
C ALA A 263 -19.85 9.24 -12.10
N ASP A 264 -20.92 9.00 -11.34
CA ASP A 264 -21.10 9.51 -9.96
C ASP A 264 -20.51 8.60 -8.87
N THR A 265 -19.99 7.42 -9.24
CA THR A 265 -19.41 6.46 -8.30
C THR A 265 -17.93 6.77 -8.05
N PRO A 266 -17.48 6.88 -6.79
CA PRO A 266 -16.06 7.05 -6.49
C PRO A 266 -15.21 5.92 -7.06
N ALA A 267 -14.00 6.22 -7.53
CA ALA A 267 -13.11 5.23 -8.14
C ALA A 267 -12.81 4.03 -7.22
N SER A 268 -12.79 4.24 -5.90
CA SER A 268 -12.63 3.18 -4.90
C SER A 268 -13.78 2.16 -4.85
N MET A 269 -14.94 2.51 -5.41
CA MET A 269 -16.15 1.68 -5.47
C MET A 269 -16.54 1.28 -6.90
N ASP A 270 -15.75 1.65 -7.92
CA ASP A 270 -16.07 1.36 -9.31
C ASP A 270 -15.16 0.27 -9.91
N SER A 271 -15.78 -0.84 -10.33
CA SER A 271 -15.12 -1.94 -11.02
C SER A 271 -14.45 -1.53 -12.33
N TYR A 272 -14.89 -0.46 -12.99
CA TYR A 272 -14.24 0.06 -14.19
C TYR A 272 -12.79 0.46 -13.89
N TRP A 273 -12.57 1.27 -12.85
CA TRP A 273 -11.22 1.72 -12.49
C TRP A 273 -10.34 0.58 -11.98
N ILE A 274 -10.91 -0.32 -11.17
CA ILE A 274 -10.12 -1.37 -10.53
C ILE A 274 -9.92 -2.56 -11.47
N GLN A 275 -10.98 -3.15 -12.02
CA GLN A 275 -10.88 -4.33 -12.87
C GLN A 275 -10.47 -3.96 -14.29
N ASP A 276 -11.20 -3.07 -14.97
CA ASP A 276 -10.96 -2.83 -16.39
C ASP A 276 -9.66 -2.05 -16.62
N VAL A 277 -9.42 -1.02 -15.80
CA VAL A 277 -8.23 -0.16 -15.96
C VAL A 277 -7.01 -0.71 -15.23
N LEU A 278 -7.03 -0.83 -13.89
CA LEU A 278 -5.86 -1.28 -13.13
C LEU A 278 -5.48 -2.73 -13.45
N ARG A 279 -6.40 -3.69 -13.30
CA ARG A 279 -6.10 -5.12 -13.56
C ARG A 279 -5.98 -5.42 -15.06
N GLY A 280 -6.91 -4.93 -15.87
CA GLY A 280 -7.01 -5.23 -17.30
C GLY A 280 -5.98 -4.49 -18.14
N ARG A 281 -6.14 -3.16 -18.27
CA ARG A 281 -5.32 -2.34 -19.18
C ARG A 281 -3.90 -2.11 -18.68
N LEU A 282 -3.73 -1.89 -17.38
CA LEU A 282 -2.42 -1.59 -16.78
C LEU A 282 -1.72 -2.84 -16.22
N ASN A 283 -2.39 -4.00 -16.20
CA ASN A 283 -1.86 -5.29 -15.75
C ASN A 283 -1.27 -5.24 -14.32
N PHE A 284 -1.89 -4.45 -13.43
CA PHE A 284 -1.46 -4.36 -12.04
C PHE A 284 -1.90 -5.59 -11.25
N ASN A 285 -0.94 -6.38 -10.80
CA ASN A 285 -1.17 -7.60 -10.03
C ASN A 285 -0.81 -7.46 -8.54
N GLY A 286 -0.45 -6.27 -8.06
CA GLY A 286 -0.20 -6.00 -6.64
C GLY A 286 -1.50 -5.89 -5.82
N THR A 287 -1.40 -5.24 -4.67
CA THR A 287 -2.54 -5.04 -3.75
C THR A 287 -3.26 -3.73 -4.08
N VAL A 288 -4.58 -3.77 -4.25
CA VAL A 288 -5.42 -2.56 -4.37
C VAL A 288 -5.97 -2.20 -3.01
N ILE A 289 -5.85 -0.94 -2.59
CA ILE A 289 -6.27 -0.47 -1.27
C ILE A 289 -7.15 0.77 -1.40
N THR A 290 -8.10 0.97 -0.48
CA THR A 290 -8.88 2.21 -0.42
C THR A 290 -8.05 3.38 0.10
N ASP A 291 -8.44 4.60 -0.21
CA ASP A 291 -8.18 5.74 0.68
C ASP A 291 -9.00 5.60 1.98
N GLY A 292 -8.90 6.54 2.91
CA GLY A 292 -9.58 6.46 4.21
C GLY A 292 -11.11 6.40 4.07
N MET A 293 -11.74 5.27 4.41
CA MET A 293 -13.20 5.10 4.27
C MET A 293 -14.04 6.03 5.16
N GLY A 294 -13.41 6.66 6.16
CA GLY A 294 -14.04 7.70 6.98
C GLY A 294 -14.09 9.10 6.34
N MET A 295 -13.57 9.27 5.12
CA MET A 295 -13.51 10.56 4.44
C MET A 295 -14.87 11.01 3.91
N GLY A 296 -15.08 12.33 3.84
CA GLY A 296 -16.32 12.96 3.42
C GLY A 296 -16.80 12.57 2.02
N GLY A 297 -15.90 12.19 1.11
CA GLY A 297 -16.25 11.63 -0.20
C GLY A 297 -17.10 10.36 -0.15
N ILE A 298 -16.98 9.58 0.92
CA ILE A 298 -17.76 8.35 1.15
C ILE A 298 -18.88 8.58 2.14
N VAL A 299 -18.56 8.95 3.39
CA VAL A 299 -19.52 8.91 4.52
C VAL A 299 -20.69 9.90 4.40
N LYS A 300 -20.58 10.91 3.52
CA LYS A 300 -21.68 11.86 3.26
C LYS A 300 -22.66 11.37 2.20
N ASN A 301 -22.26 10.41 1.38
CA ASN A 301 -22.99 9.98 0.18
C ASN A 301 -23.51 8.54 0.28
N TYR A 302 -22.86 7.71 1.09
CA TYR A 302 -23.14 6.27 1.19
C TYR A 302 -23.23 5.83 2.64
N SER A 303 -24.03 4.78 2.90
CA SER A 303 -23.96 4.09 4.18
C SER A 303 -22.69 3.25 4.27
N ASP A 304 -22.13 3.11 5.48
CA ASP A 304 -20.91 2.33 5.70
C ASP A 304 -21.02 0.91 5.13
N ALA A 305 -22.16 0.24 5.34
CA ALA A 305 -22.38 -1.12 4.88
C ALA A 305 -22.38 -1.21 3.34
N PHE A 306 -23.06 -0.29 2.66
CA PHE A 306 -23.09 -0.25 1.20
C PHE A 306 -21.70 0.06 0.63
N ALA A 307 -21.03 1.09 1.14
CA ALA A 307 -19.72 1.50 0.66
C ALA A 307 -18.68 0.38 0.82
N LEU A 308 -18.72 -0.34 1.94
CA LEU A 308 -17.82 -1.46 2.22
C LEU A 308 -18.00 -2.62 1.24
N VAL A 309 -19.25 -3.02 1.01
CA VAL A 309 -19.57 -4.15 0.13
C VAL A 309 -19.24 -3.83 -1.33
N GLU A 310 -19.66 -2.65 -1.82
CA GLU A 310 -19.36 -2.21 -3.20
C GLU A 310 -17.87 -2.06 -3.45
N THR A 311 -17.10 -1.54 -2.49
CA THR A 311 -15.64 -1.42 -2.60
C THR A 311 -14.95 -2.78 -2.79
N ILE A 312 -15.40 -3.82 -2.07
CA ILE A 312 -14.83 -5.17 -2.19
C ILE A 312 -15.26 -5.82 -3.50
N LYS A 313 -16.51 -5.63 -3.93
CA LYS A 313 -17.05 -6.09 -5.23
C LYS A 313 -16.31 -5.45 -6.40
N ALA A 314 -15.97 -4.17 -6.29
CA ALA A 314 -15.19 -3.46 -7.29
C ALA A 314 -13.78 -4.05 -7.47
N GLY A 315 -13.22 -4.68 -6.43
CA GLY A 315 -11.93 -5.38 -6.52
C GLY A 315 -10.87 -4.91 -5.54
N THR A 316 -11.24 -4.10 -4.54
CA THR A 316 -10.29 -3.63 -3.53
C THR A 316 -9.91 -4.74 -2.56
N ASP A 317 -8.61 -4.93 -2.34
CA ASP A 317 -8.06 -6.00 -1.51
C ASP A 317 -7.93 -5.61 -0.04
N VAL A 318 -7.75 -4.32 0.27
CA VAL A 318 -7.59 -3.84 1.66
C VAL A 318 -8.37 -2.54 1.87
N VAL A 319 -9.13 -2.49 2.96
CA VAL A 319 -9.98 -1.37 3.36
C VAL A 319 -9.32 -0.63 4.53
N ILE A 320 -9.11 0.67 4.35
CA ILE A 320 -8.32 1.51 5.26
C ILE A 320 -9.21 2.43 6.09
N GLN A 321 -8.85 2.59 7.37
CA GLN A 321 -9.46 3.53 8.32
C GLN A 321 -10.97 3.35 8.50
N ASN A 322 -11.42 2.10 8.55
CA ASN A 322 -12.77 1.76 8.98
C ASN A 322 -12.85 1.77 10.52
N TYR A 323 -13.70 2.61 11.09
CA TYR A 323 -13.79 2.81 12.54
C TYR A 323 -14.61 1.76 13.28
N ASN A 324 -15.33 0.87 12.58
CA ASN A 324 -16.13 -0.20 13.15
C ASN A 324 -15.72 -1.55 12.54
N ILE A 325 -14.55 -2.05 12.94
CA ILE A 325 -13.98 -3.30 12.40
C ILE A 325 -14.92 -4.49 12.59
N LYS A 326 -15.43 -4.69 13.80
CA LYS A 326 -16.34 -5.82 14.08
C LYS A 326 -17.59 -5.77 13.21
N GLY A 327 -18.27 -4.62 13.17
CA GLY A 327 -19.46 -4.46 12.34
C GLY A 327 -19.18 -4.61 10.84
N SER A 328 -17.98 -4.22 10.41
CA SER A 328 -17.52 -4.39 9.03
C SER A 328 -17.28 -5.86 8.68
N ILE A 329 -16.64 -6.62 9.58
CA ILE A 329 -16.49 -8.07 9.43
C ILE A 329 -17.86 -8.75 9.36
N ASP A 330 -18.78 -8.40 10.26
CA ASP A 330 -20.14 -8.95 10.28
C ASP A 330 -20.92 -8.63 8.99
N THR A 331 -20.73 -7.42 8.45
CA THR A 331 -21.37 -6.97 7.19
C THR A 331 -20.83 -7.76 5.99
N ILE A 332 -19.50 -7.91 5.89
CA ILE A 332 -18.88 -8.65 4.79
C ILE A 332 -19.21 -10.13 4.89
N GLU A 333 -19.19 -10.71 6.09
CA GLU A 333 -19.56 -12.11 6.30
C GLU A 333 -20.99 -12.37 5.80
N ARG A 334 -21.94 -11.49 6.15
CA ARG A 334 -23.31 -11.58 5.65
C ARG A 334 -23.37 -11.48 4.12
N ALA A 335 -22.70 -10.50 3.52
CA ALA A 335 -22.66 -10.35 2.06
C ALA A 335 -22.06 -11.59 1.36
N VAL A 336 -21.11 -12.29 2.00
CA VAL A 336 -20.58 -13.56 1.49
C VAL A 336 -21.60 -14.69 1.61
N LEU A 337 -22.26 -14.81 2.76
CA LEU A 337 -23.27 -15.84 3.01
C LEU A 337 -24.51 -15.67 2.11
N ASP A 338 -24.85 -14.43 1.78
CA ASP A 338 -25.97 -14.08 0.89
C ASP A 338 -25.59 -14.19 -0.60
N GLY A 339 -24.31 -14.46 -0.91
CA GLY A 339 -23.81 -14.62 -2.28
C GLY A 339 -23.55 -13.33 -3.05
N GLU A 340 -23.61 -12.18 -2.37
CA GLU A 340 -23.27 -10.87 -2.96
C GLU A 340 -21.76 -10.70 -3.17
N ILE A 341 -20.93 -11.25 -2.27
CA ILE A 341 -19.47 -11.34 -2.43
C ILE A 341 -19.08 -12.82 -2.49
N SER A 342 -18.32 -13.23 -3.50
CA SER A 342 -17.82 -14.61 -3.55
C SER A 342 -16.75 -14.87 -2.48
N ILE A 343 -16.71 -16.08 -1.94
CA ILE A 343 -15.62 -16.50 -1.04
C ILE A 343 -14.26 -16.43 -1.75
N GLU A 344 -14.22 -16.65 -3.06
CA GLU A 344 -13.03 -16.52 -3.89
C GLU A 344 -12.46 -15.10 -3.88
N ARG A 345 -13.34 -14.08 -3.94
CA ARG A 345 -12.93 -12.67 -3.85
C ARG A 345 -12.26 -12.38 -2.50
N ILE A 346 -12.83 -12.90 -1.41
CA ILE A 346 -12.24 -12.77 -0.06
C ILE A 346 -10.92 -13.53 0.04
N ASN A 347 -10.84 -14.74 -0.52
CA ASN A 347 -9.60 -15.53 -0.53
C ASN A 347 -8.47 -14.81 -1.28
N GLU A 348 -8.78 -14.23 -2.44
CA GLU A 348 -7.82 -13.48 -3.25
C GLU A 348 -7.28 -12.27 -2.47
N ALA A 349 -8.17 -11.44 -1.93
CA ALA A 349 -7.80 -10.26 -1.16
C ALA A 349 -6.97 -10.59 0.08
N ALA A 350 -7.40 -11.57 0.88
CA ALA A 350 -6.66 -12.04 2.04
C ALA A 350 -5.27 -12.59 1.66
N LEU A 351 -5.16 -13.29 0.52
CA LEU A 351 -3.87 -13.78 0.03
C LEU A 351 -2.91 -12.65 -0.32
N LYS A 352 -3.40 -11.52 -0.87
CA LYS A 352 -2.56 -10.33 -1.13
C LYS A 352 -1.96 -9.77 0.15
N MET A 353 -2.78 -9.60 1.19
CA MET A 353 -2.31 -9.16 2.52
C MET A 353 -1.27 -10.14 3.09
N LEU A 354 -1.54 -11.44 3.05
CA LEU A 354 -0.60 -12.45 3.55
C LEU A 354 0.73 -12.45 2.76
N ARG A 355 0.68 -12.23 1.44
CA ARG A 355 1.90 -12.10 0.61
C ARG A 355 2.70 -10.85 0.93
N MET A 356 2.04 -9.73 1.24
CA MET A 356 2.73 -8.53 1.72
C MET A 356 3.47 -8.81 3.04
N LYS A 357 2.80 -9.47 4.00
CA LYS A 357 3.41 -9.91 5.27
C LYS A 357 4.59 -10.87 5.05
N GLU A 358 4.45 -11.80 4.10
CA GLU A 358 5.52 -12.71 3.69
C GLU A 358 6.72 -11.94 3.11
N LYS A 359 6.47 -11.01 2.18
CA LYS A 359 7.50 -10.19 1.50
C LYS A 359 8.36 -9.40 2.48
N VAL A 360 7.78 -8.86 3.55
CA VAL A 360 8.53 -8.07 4.55
C VAL A 360 9.15 -8.90 5.67
N GLY A 361 8.96 -10.23 5.66
CA GLY A 361 9.57 -11.15 6.62
C GLY A 361 8.83 -11.31 7.94
N LEU A 362 7.61 -10.79 8.08
CA LEU A 362 6.85 -10.83 9.35
C LEU A 362 6.55 -12.24 9.86
N HIS A 363 6.49 -13.22 8.95
CA HIS A 363 6.31 -14.63 9.26
C HIS A 363 7.56 -15.31 9.87
N HIS A 364 8.72 -14.65 9.85
CA HIS A 364 9.95 -15.09 10.51
C HIS A 364 10.23 -14.29 11.77
N GLN A 365 10.06 -12.96 11.71
CA GLN A 365 10.27 -12.06 12.83
C GLN A 365 9.22 -10.96 12.79
N SER A 366 8.30 -10.99 13.77
CA SER A 366 7.22 -10.00 13.92
C SER A 366 7.54 -8.92 14.95
N GLU A 367 8.41 -9.21 15.90
CA GLU A 367 8.79 -8.30 16.99
C GLU A 367 9.92 -7.34 16.60
N VAL A 368 9.86 -6.14 17.17
CA VAL A 368 10.80 -5.04 16.98
C VAL A 368 11.88 -5.08 18.06
N SER A 369 13.14 -4.92 17.63
CA SER A 369 14.28 -4.86 18.54
C SER A 369 14.67 -3.43 18.88
N VAL A 370 14.85 -3.15 20.18
CA VAL A 370 15.39 -1.87 20.67
C VAL A 370 16.77 -1.56 20.05
N GLN A 371 17.56 -2.58 19.76
CA GLN A 371 18.88 -2.42 19.14
C GLN A 371 18.79 -1.85 17.72
N GLU A 372 17.78 -2.25 16.94
CA GLU A 372 17.58 -1.76 15.57
C GLU A 372 17.26 -0.26 15.56
N ILE A 373 16.47 0.20 16.54
CA ILE A 373 16.17 1.64 16.71
C ILE A 373 17.44 2.43 16.98
N HIS A 374 18.25 2.01 17.95
CA HIS A 374 19.50 2.69 18.29
C HIS A 374 20.47 2.77 17.12
N ASN A 375 20.48 1.75 16.27
CA ASN A 375 21.36 1.70 15.11
C ASN A 375 20.87 2.54 13.92
N SER A 376 19.56 2.77 13.81
CA SER A 376 18.95 3.34 12.61
C SER A 376 18.54 4.80 12.75
N LEU A 377 18.01 5.19 13.92
CA LEU A 377 17.52 6.54 14.17
C LEU A 377 18.62 7.54 14.52
N GLY A 378 18.39 8.82 14.19
CA GLY A 378 19.24 9.93 14.65
C GLY A 378 20.66 9.95 14.06
N ARG A 379 20.93 9.17 12.99
CA ARG A 379 22.26 9.09 12.39
C ARG A 379 22.68 10.44 11.80
N LYS A 380 23.91 10.88 12.10
CA LYS A 380 24.48 12.11 11.52
C LYS A 380 24.51 12.08 9.98
N LYS A 381 24.70 10.89 9.40
CA LYS A 381 24.72 10.68 7.94
C LYS A 381 23.36 10.98 7.30
N THR A 382 22.26 10.47 7.85
CA THR A 382 20.91 10.69 7.28
C THR A 382 20.54 12.18 7.33
N ARG A 383 20.79 12.84 8.47
CA ARG A 383 20.61 14.29 8.60
C ARG A 383 21.45 15.11 7.64
N LYS A 384 22.69 14.68 7.34
CA LYS A 384 23.56 15.35 6.35
C LYS A 384 22.98 15.20 4.95
N THR A 385 22.49 14.02 4.57
CA THR A 385 21.82 13.79 3.28
C THR A 385 20.56 14.65 3.16
N ALA A 386 19.69 14.66 4.18
CA ALA A 386 18.47 15.47 4.20
C ALA A 386 18.78 16.97 3.98
N LYS A 387 19.76 17.51 4.70
CA LYS A 387 20.21 18.90 4.55
C LYS A 387 20.80 19.20 3.17
N ARG A 388 21.56 18.26 2.60
CA ARG A 388 22.11 18.38 1.24
C ARG A 388 20.98 18.53 0.22
N ILE A 389 20.03 17.58 0.22
CA ILE A 389 18.87 17.58 -0.69
C ILE A 389 18.05 18.86 -0.52
N ALA A 390 17.79 19.27 0.73
CA ALA A 390 17.07 20.51 1.02
C ALA A 390 17.79 21.76 0.46
N SER A 391 19.12 21.77 0.48
CA SER A 391 19.93 22.88 -0.05
C SER A 391 19.93 22.90 -1.58
N GLU A 392 19.99 21.73 -2.21
CA GLU A 392 19.92 21.56 -3.68
C GLU A 392 18.54 21.95 -4.23
N ALA A 393 17.48 21.77 -3.44
CA ALA A 393 16.09 22.05 -3.85
C ALA A 393 15.74 23.55 -3.92
N ILE A 394 16.56 24.44 -3.37
CA ILE A 394 16.26 25.87 -3.30
C ILE A 394 16.20 26.45 -4.72
N THR A 395 14.99 26.84 -5.14
CA THR A 395 14.73 27.41 -6.46
C THR A 395 14.58 28.93 -6.35
N CYS A 396 15.44 29.71 -7.01
CA CYS A 396 15.32 31.16 -7.07
C CYS A 396 14.30 31.56 -8.16
N VAL A 397 13.07 31.87 -7.73
CA VAL A 397 12.00 32.40 -8.60
C VAL A 397 12.07 33.93 -8.57
N LYS A 398 11.93 34.58 -9.73
CA LYS A 398 12.00 36.04 -9.88
C LYS A 398 10.66 36.64 -10.23
#